data_AF-A0A0P6IUL6-F1
#
_entry.id   AF-A0A0P6IUL6-F1
#
_cell.length_a   1.000
_cell.length_b   1.000
_cell.length_c   1.000
_cell.angle_alpha   90.00
_cell.angle_beta   90.00
_cell.angle_gamma   90.00
#
_symmetry.space_group_name_H-M   'P 1'
#
loop_
_entity.id
_entity.type
_entity.pdbx_description
1 polymer ?
#
loop_
_entity_poly.entity_id
_entity_poly.type
_entity_poly.pdbx_seq_one_letter_code
_entity_poly.pdbx_strand_id
1 'polypeptide(L)'
;MQLTTVIVAFRFHPLFLLHGMINWKFTISICPLFWAASWANLPPKVMELKDSLMHEMQTLQHVIPGNHPVDHRTDHQVQDVMDEFLALNQNSIDAILRVLMLIDHDLTNAIHDCERVADLPSLESSNMIFEWVAKPLLLRVRELCGLISSNAVEQVEESLEAVQLEASVYRRKLDDTLKGIAIVSVGLKSDVFEERSKQMSGSILGQLKRVNETVTADLDGTFTKYFTKWAELYRKLTEVIPEKVVMALDDYPTVAMVYDFFDFLDNETTVLHGEMHELMDYWVELVEEAVEGVTNSTVETDGFLREYPLELFLNRKARFDCVARYFHGFNERVLYSVDKYYGCVDFAAEMGKVFRRIDTVLDSADKAIEFITETYINCATFAEKFEDNVPVEECLMEMHDLLNQTKIIIEDQSIDIYNYVIDGMSLNQVAIGACLYAQVVEVMLRNEEHLDGVESCSDIN
;
A
#
# COMPACT_ATOMS: atom_id res chain seq x y z
N MET A 1 -5.48 31.45 -76.99
CA MET A 1 -6.00 30.74 -75.81
C MET A 1 -7.52 30.75 -75.94
N GLN A 2 -8.04 29.68 -76.53
CA GLN A 2 -9.46 29.55 -76.90
C GLN A 2 -10.22 29.00 -75.69
N LEU A 3 -11.28 29.69 -75.28
CA LEU A 3 -12.47 29.04 -74.75
C LEU A 3 -13.68 29.85 -75.20
N THR A 4 -14.45 29.17 -76.01
CA THR A 4 -15.56 29.60 -76.85
C THR A 4 -16.80 29.96 -76.04
N THR A 5 -17.36 31.11 -76.41
CA THR A 5 -18.78 31.55 -76.43
C THR A 5 -19.77 30.39 -76.70
N VAL A 6 -21.00 30.38 -76.17
CA VAL A 6 -22.28 30.85 -76.77
C VAL A 6 -23.39 30.53 -75.74
N ILE A 7 -24.09 31.46 -75.07
CA ILE A 7 -25.27 32.31 -75.44
C ILE A 7 -26.51 31.53 -75.92
N VAL A 8 -27.68 31.88 -75.33
CA VAL A 8 -29.06 32.03 -75.88
C VAL A 8 -30.05 31.52 -74.79
N ALA A 9 -30.74 32.31 -73.97
CA ALA A 9 -31.69 33.42 -74.20
C ALA A 9 -33.18 32.98 -74.24
N PHE A 10 -33.96 33.53 -73.30
CA PHE A 10 -35.38 33.96 -73.41
C PHE A 10 -36.48 32.88 -73.57
N ARG A 11 -37.77 33.06 -73.25
CA ARG A 11 -38.62 33.90 -72.37
C ARG A 11 -40.07 33.47 -72.73
N PHE A 12 -41.03 33.67 -71.83
CA PHE A 12 -42.49 33.76 -72.07
C PHE A 12 -43.38 32.50 -72.26
N HIS A 13 -44.40 32.41 -71.39
CA HIS A 13 -45.78 31.92 -71.61
C HIS A 13 -46.39 32.42 -72.94
N PRO A 14 -47.40 31.75 -73.57
CA PRO A 14 -48.71 31.49 -72.95
C PRO A 14 -49.51 30.24 -73.42
N LEU A 15 -50.65 30.03 -72.74
CA LEU A 15 -51.84 29.28 -73.16
C LEU A 15 -52.16 29.42 -74.67
N PHE A 16 -52.62 28.36 -75.34
CA PHE A 16 -53.83 28.37 -76.20
C PHE A 16 -54.18 26.95 -76.73
N LEU A 17 -55.35 26.48 -76.31
CA LEU A 17 -56.39 25.66 -76.97
C LEU A 17 -56.09 24.70 -78.15
N LEU A 18 -56.63 23.47 -77.97
CA LEU A 18 -57.56 22.70 -78.84
C LEU A 18 -57.06 21.92 -80.08
N HIS A 19 -57.70 20.75 -80.22
CA HIS A 19 -57.74 19.79 -81.34
C HIS A 19 -56.47 18.92 -81.52
N GLY A 20 -56.53 17.60 -81.66
CA GLY A 20 -57.66 16.70 -81.79
C GLY A 20 -57.17 15.28 -82.13
N MET A 21 -57.96 14.29 -81.71
CA MET A 21 -58.25 13.02 -82.38
C MET A 21 -57.12 12.01 -82.73
N ILE A 22 -57.32 10.82 -82.12
CA ILE A 22 -57.16 9.44 -82.64
C ILE A 22 -55.80 8.75 -82.33
N ASN A 23 -55.70 7.49 -81.89
CA ASN A 23 -56.55 6.49 -81.21
C ASN A 23 -55.67 5.21 -81.05
N TRP A 24 -56.04 4.30 -80.13
CA TRP A 24 -55.71 2.85 -80.04
C TRP A 24 -54.59 2.31 -79.12
N LYS A 25 -55.09 1.57 -78.09
CA LYS A 25 -54.59 0.33 -77.45
C LYS A 25 -53.56 0.45 -76.32
N PHE A 26 -54.00 0.33 -75.07
CA PHE A 26 -54.13 -0.95 -74.36
C PHE A 26 -54.71 -0.74 -72.95
N THR A 27 -55.72 -1.52 -72.63
CA THR A 27 -56.21 -1.75 -71.26
C THR A 27 -55.19 -2.64 -70.54
N ILE A 28 -54.55 -2.16 -69.47
CA ILE A 28 -53.98 -3.02 -68.40
C ILE A 28 -54.21 -2.34 -67.04
N SER A 29 -54.99 -3.05 -66.23
CA SER A 29 -54.92 -3.24 -64.78
C SER A 29 -54.49 -2.10 -63.85
N ILE A 30 -55.45 -1.73 -63.01
CA ILE A 30 -55.41 -1.73 -61.53
C ILE A 30 -54.08 -2.23 -60.91
N CYS A 31 -53.58 -1.46 -59.92
CA CYS A 31 -52.35 -1.57 -59.09
C CYS A 31 -51.09 -0.90 -59.68
N PRO A 32 -50.60 0.21 -59.08
CA PRO A 32 -50.33 0.32 -57.64
C PRO A 32 -50.85 1.64 -57.02
N LEU A 33 -52.00 1.57 -56.35
CA LEU A 33 -52.38 2.51 -55.28
C LEU A 33 -52.03 1.92 -53.90
N PHE A 34 -51.00 1.07 -53.85
CA PHE A 34 -50.55 0.38 -52.64
C PHE A 34 -49.15 0.79 -52.16
N TRP A 35 -48.53 1.82 -52.75
CA TRP A 35 -47.12 2.17 -52.48
C TRP A 35 -46.94 3.49 -51.71
N ALA A 36 -47.91 3.86 -50.88
CA ALA A 36 -47.75 4.98 -49.93
C ALA A 36 -48.42 4.73 -48.57
N ALA A 37 -48.79 3.49 -48.22
CA ALA A 37 -49.58 3.21 -47.02
C ALA A 37 -49.17 1.94 -46.25
N SER A 38 -47.91 1.51 -46.29
CA SER A 38 -47.42 0.40 -45.45
C SER A 38 -46.47 0.82 -44.32
N TRP A 39 -46.24 2.12 -44.11
CA TRP A 39 -45.29 2.62 -43.09
C TRP A 39 -45.91 3.60 -42.10
N ALA A 40 -47.24 3.76 -42.12
CA ALA A 40 -47.94 4.68 -41.23
C ALA A 40 -48.28 4.06 -39.85
N ASN A 41 -47.92 2.81 -39.59
CA ASN A 41 -48.04 2.20 -38.27
C ASN A 41 -46.83 1.30 -38.06
N LEU A 42 -45.73 1.86 -37.54
CA LEU A 42 -44.76 1.03 -36.82
C LEU A 42 -45.53 0.25 -35.75
N PRO A 43 -45.21 -1.04 -35.51
CA PRO A 43 -45.91 -1.82 -34.50
C PRO A 43 -45.94 -1.04 -33.17
N PRO A 44 -47.07 -1.02 -32.43
CA PRO A 44 -47.17 -0.31 -31.15
C PRO A 44 -46.03 -0.66 -30.19
N LYS A 45 -45.56 -1.91 -30.27
CA LYS A 45 -44.42 -2.45 -29.54
C LYS A 45 -43.11 -1.73 -29.87
N VAL A 46 -42.86 -1.41 -31.14
CA VAL A 46 -41.68 -0.66 -31.62
C VAL A 46 -41.66 0.79 -31.08
N MET A 47 -42.83 1.44 -30.99
CA MET A 47 -42.95 2.79 -30.42
C MET A 47 -42.79 2.79 -28.90
N GLU A 48 -43.36 1.81 -28.20
CA GLU A 48 -43.20 1.65 -26.74
C GLU A 48 -41.73 1.35 -26.36
N LEU A 49 -41.04 0.57 -27.19
CA LEU A 49 -39.60 0.31 -27.11
C LEU A 49 -38.76 1.58 -27.24
N LYS A 50 -39.06 2.37 -28.27
CA LYS A 50 -38.37 3.62 -28.59
C LYS A 50 -38.51 4.60 -27.43
N ASP A 51 -39.74 4.80 -26.94
CA ASP A 51 -40.00 5.75 -25.86
C ASP A 51 -39.33 5.32 -24.54
N SER A 52 -39.29 4.01 -24.26
CA SER A 52 -38.54 3.46 -23.12
C SER A 52 -37.03 3.68 -23.27
N LEU A 53 -36.45 3.40 -24.43
CA LEU A 53 -35.01 3.58 -24.66
C LEU A 53 -34.60 5.06 -24.60
N MET A 54 -35.43 5.92 -25.18
CA MET A 54 -35.19 7.35 -25.27
C MET A 54 -35.23 8.02 -23.89
N HIS A 55 -36.15 7.59 -23.02
CA HIS A 55 -36.21 8.04 -21.63
C HIS A 55 -34.97 7.60 -20.83
N GLU A 56 -34.52 6.36 -21.02
CA GLU A 56 -33.39 5.80 -20.27
C GLU A 56 -32.04 6.41 -20.69
N MET A 57 -31.84 6.65 -21.97
CA MET A 57 -30.60 7.25 -22.49
C MET A 57 -30.46 8.73 -22.12
N GLN A 58 -31.57 9.47 -21.98
CA GLN A 58 -31.57 10.84 -21.45
C GLN A 58 -31.16 10.93 -19.98
N THR A 59 -31.42 9.89 -19.17
CA THR A 59 -30.98 9.86 -17.77
C THR A 59 -29.49 9.61 -17.58
N LEU A 60 -28.78 9.12 -18.60
CA LEU A 60 -27.35 8.78 -18.54
C LEU A 60 -26.40 9.93 -18.90
N GLN A 61 -26.94 11.06 -19.37
CA GLN A 61 -26.19 12.18 -19.95
C GLN A 61 -25.40 13.03 -18.91
N HIS A 62 -25.55 12.77 -17.61
CA HIS A 62 -25.02 13.65 -16.54
C HIS A 62 -24.28 12.85 -15.46
N VAL A 63 -23.05 12.41 -15.74
CA VAL A 63 -22.11 11.97 -14.70
C VAL A 63 -20.70 12.46 -15.05
N ILE A 64 -20.21 13.47 -14.34
CA ILE A 64 -18.79 13.88 -14.34
C ILE A 64 -18.34 14.07 -12.89
N PRO A 65 -17.26 13.40 -12.49
CA PRO A 65 -16.13 14.08 -11.85
C PRO A 65 -14.80 13.55 -12.43
N GLY A 66 -13.69 14.26 -12.58
CA GLY A 66 -13.16 15.44 -11.87
C GLY A 66 -11.71 15.14 -11.42
N ASN A 67 -10.73 15.79 -12.08
CA ASN A 67 -9.27 15.62 -11.95
C ASN A 67 -8.70 15.78 -10.52
N HIS A 68 -7.64 15.02 -10.20
CA HIS A 68 -6.50 15.42 -9.35
C HIS A 68 -5.26 14.55 -9.67
N PRO A 69 -4.02 15.08 -9.54
CA PRO A 69 -2.79 14.37 -9.93
C PRO A 69 -2.15 13.64 -8.74
N VAL A 70 -1.64 12.42 -8.98
CA VAL A 70 -0.62 11.75 -8.17
C VAL A 70 0.27 10.99 -9.16
N ASP A 71 1.60 11.12 -9.02
CA ASP A 71 2.58 10.57 -9.95
C ASP A 71 2.66 9.04 -9.83
N HIS A 72 1.77 8.36 -10.54
CA HIS A 72 1.80 6.94 -10.84
C HIS A 72 1.41 6.76 -12.30
N ARG A 73 2.36 6.36 -13.15
CA ARG A 73 2.15 6.22 -14.59
C ARG A 73 0.98 5.28 -14.92
N THR A 74 0.83 4.19 -14.17
CA THR A 74 -0.23 3.19 -14.36
C THR A 74 -1.60 3.75 -13.97
N ASP A 75 -1.70 4.49 -12.86
CA ASP A 75 -2.94 5.10 -12.40
C ASP A 75 -3.45 6.14 -13.42
N HIS A 76 -2.55 6.96 -13.96
CA HIS A 76 -2.87 7.93 -15.01
C HIS A 76 -3.37 7.24 -16.29
N GLN A 77 -2.72 6.17 -16.72
CA GLN A 77 -3.15 5.41 -17.90
C GLN A 77 -4.54 4.79 -17.72
N VAL A 78 -4.83 4.27 -16.53
CA VAL A 78 -6.16 3.74 -16.21
C VAL A 78 -7.21 4.84 -16.19
N GLN A 79 -6.89 6.00 -15.58
CA GLN A 79 -7.77 7.16 -15.55
C GLN A 79 -8.08 7.66 -16.97
N ASP A 80 -7.07 7.74 -17.84
CA ASP A 80 -7.23 8.12 -19.26
C ASP A 80 -8.19 7.16 -20.00
N VAL A 81 -8.06 5.84 -19.77
CA VAL A 81 -8.96 4.83 -20.35
C VAL A 81 -10.41 5.01 -19.85
N MET A 82 -10.60 5.33 -18.57
CA MET A 82 -11.95 5.60 -18.02
C MET A 82 -12.55 6.88 -18.60
N ASP A 83 -11.78 7.96 -18.68
CA ASP A 83 -12.24 9.25 -19.17
C ASP A 83 -12.55 9.19 -20.68
N GLU A 84 -11.72 8.48 -21.45
CA GLU A 84 -11.99 8.19 -22.86
C GLU A 84 -13.27 7.36 -23.02
N PHE A 85 -13.48 6.32 -22.20
CA PHE A 85 -14.71 5.52 -22.22
C PHE A 85 -15.95 6.41 -22.00
N LEU A 86 -15.93 7.27 -20.98
CA LEU A 86 -17.06 8.16 -20.67
C LEU A 86 -17.36 9.09 -21.84
N ALA A 87 -16.34 9.67 -22.47
CA ALA A 87 -16.50 10.54 -23.63
C ALA A 87 -17.05 9.79 -24.85
N LEU A 88 -16.51 8.61 -25.16
CA LEU A 88 -16.97 7.77 -26.27
C LEU A 88 -18.41 7.29 -26.04
N ASN A 89 -18.74 6.92 -24.80
CA ASN A 89 -20.06 6.45 -24.42
C ASN A 89 -21.10 7.56 -24.61
N GLN A 90 -20.81 8.78 -24.16
CA GLN A 90 -21.67 9.94 -24.34
C GLN A 90 -21.96 10.24 -25.82
N ASN A 91 -20.91 10.28 -26.65
CA ASN A 91 -21.05 10.52 -28.09
C ASN A 91 -21.87 9.41 -28.78
N SER A 92 -21.71 8.18 -28.33
CA SER A 92 -22.39 7.00 -28.87
C SER A 92 -23.87 6.96 -28.50
N ILE A 93 -24.20 7.26 -27.24
CA ILE A 93 -25.58 7.42 -26.76
C ILE A 93 -26.31 8.48 -27.58
N ASP A 94 -25.68 9.66 -27.75
CA ASP A 94 -26.29 10.76 -28.49
C ASP A 94 -26.58 10.42 -29.94
N ALA A 95 -25.71 9.64 -30.59
CA ALA A 95 -25.89 9.18 -31.96
C ALA A 95 -27.02 8.14 -32.09
N ILE A 96 -27.06 7.17 -31.18
CA ILE A 96 -28.13 6.15 -31.13
C ILE A 96 -29.50 6.83 -30.91
N LEU A 97 -29.58 7.77 -29.96
CA LEU A 97 -30.79 8.54 -29.68
C LEU A 97 -31.32 9.28 -30.92
N ARG A 98 -30.44 9.89 -31.71
CA ARG A 98 -30.83 10.59 -32.95
C ARG A 98 -31.44 9.65 -33.98
N VAL A 99 -30.84 8.48 -34.20
CA VAL A 99 -31.39 7.48 -35.12
C VAL A 99 -32.76 6.98 -34.65
N LEU A 100 -32.90 6.65 -33.36
CA LEU A 100 -34.17 6.18 -32.80
C LEU A 100 -35.28 7.25 -32.84
N MET A 101 -34.94 8.52 -32.69
CA MET A 101 -35.90 9.63 -32.83
C MET A 101 -36.46 9.75 -34.25
N LEU A 102 -35.64 9.48 -35.28
CA LEU A 102 -35.96 9.76 -36.69
C LEU A 102 -36.71 8.63 -37.42
N ILE A 103 -36.67 7.41 -36.90
CA ILE A 103 -37.38 6.24 -37.45
C ILE A 103 -38.91 6.49 -37.57
N ASP A 104 -39.47 7.40 -36.76
CA ASP A 104 -40.91 7.71 -36.74
C ASP A 104 -41.37 8.91 -37.60
N HIS A 105 -40.45 9.73 -38.13
CA HIS A 105 -40.83 11.06 -38.64
C HIS A 105 -40.41 11.37 -40.07
N ASP A 106 -39.23 10.92 -40.52
CA ASP A 106 -38.79 11.15 -41.90
C ASP A 106 -37.70 10.15 -42.29
N LEU A 107 -38.05 9.19 -43.15
CA LEU A 107 -37.15 8.15 -43.64
C LEU A 107 -35.89 8.76 -44.30
N THR A 108 -36.02 9.93 -44.93
CA THR A 108 -34.91 10.63 -45.59
C THR A 108 -33.89 11.14 -44.60
N ASN A 109 -34.36 11.66 -43.46
CA ASN A 109 -33.49 12.13 -42.38
C ASN A 109 -32.92 10.95 -41.57
N ALA A 110 -33.70 9.87 -41.40
CA ALA A 110 -33.23 8.64 -40.77
C ALA A 110 -32.08 7.99 -41.57
N ILE A 111 -32.15 7.98 -42.90
CA ILE A 111 -31.06 7.47 -43.76
C ILE A 111 -29.80 8.34 -43.60
N HIS A 112 -29.92 9.67 -43.62
CA HIS A 112 -28.78 10.58 -43.44
C HIS A 112 -28.12 10.44 -42.05
N ASP A 113 -28.89 10.27 -40.98
CA ASP A 113 -28.31 10.06 -39.65
C ASP A 113 -27.83 8.62 -39.43
N CYS A 114 -28.34 7.65 -40.18
CA CYS A 114 -27.79 6.30 -40.24
C CYS A 114 -26.42 6.23 -40.92
N GLU A 115 -26.18 7.04 -41.96
CA GLU A 115 -24.83 7.20 -42.55
C GLU A 115 -23.84 7.74 -41.52
N ARG A 116 -24.26 8.68 -40.64
CA ARG A 116 -23.42 9.20 -39.56
C ARG A 116 -23.12 8.17 -38.47
N VAL A 117 -24.04 7.26 -38.17
CA VAL A 117 -23.79 6.17 -37.21
C VAL A 117 -22.80 5.15 -37.75
N ALA A 118 -22.82 4.88 -39.07
CA ALA A 118 -21.86 3.98 -39.71
C ALA A 118 -20.41 4.50 -39.64
N ASP A 119 -20.24 5.83 -39.57
CA ASP A 119 -18.95 6.55 -39.54
C ASP A 119 -18.56 7.04 -38.14
N LEU A 120 -19.20 6.55 -37.05
CA LEU A 120 -18.84 6.98 -35.70
C LEU A 120 -17.39 6.59 -35.36
N PRO A 121 -16.53 7.55 -34.95
CA PRO A 121 -15.16 7.27 -34.51
C PRO A 121 -15.10 6.25 -33.36
N SER A 122 -16.17 6.16 -32.56
CA SER A 122 -16.28 5.21 -31.47
C SER A 122 -16.35 3.74 -31.91
N LEU A 123 -16.78 3.45 -33.14
CA LEU A 123 -16.77 2.08 -33.69
C LEU A 123 -15.34 1.56 -33.94
N GLU A 124 -14.39 2.45 -34.21
CA GLU A 124 -12.98 2.15 -34.42
C GLU A 124 -12.15 2.23 -33.14
N SER A 125 -12.75 2.67 -32.02
CA SER A 125 -12.05 2.79 -30.75
C SER A 125 -11.52 1.44 -30.27
N SER A 126 -10.29 1.48 -29.77
CA SER A 126 -9.62 0.37 -29.09
C SER A 126 -9.79 0.44 -27.57
N ASN A 127 -10.61 1.36 -27.05
CA ASN A 127 -10.86 1.50 -25.62
C ASN A 127 -11.49 0.23 -25.06
N MET A 128 -10.79 -0.42 -24.13
CA MET A 128 -11.10 -1.78 -23.67
C MET A 128 -12.45 -1.88 -22.93
N ILE A 129 -12.81 -0.83 -22.19
CA ILE A 129 -14.11 -0.74 -21.50
C ILE A 129 -15.22 -0.54 -22.53
N PHE A 130 -14.99 0.36 -23.49
CA PHE A 130 -15.95 0.65 -24.54
C PHE A 130 -16.26 -0.56 -25.42
N GLU A 131 -15.24 -1.34 -25.80
CA GLU A 131 -15.39 -2.57 -26.61
C GLU A 131 -16.31 -3.59 -25.94
N TRP A 132 -16.26 -3.71 -24.61
CA TRP A 132 -17.06 -4.69 -23.86
C TRP A 132 -18.47 -4.18 -23.47
N VAL A 133 -18.59 -2.87 -23.21
CA VAL A 133 -19.83 -2.25 -22.73
C VAL A 133 -20.67 -1.75 -23.90
N ALA A 134 -20.18 -0.80 -24.69
CA ALA A 134 -20.99 0.03 -25.59
C ALA A 134 -20.96 -0.42 -27.06
N LYS A 135 -19.83 -0.98 -27.51
CA LYS A 135 -19.64 -1.43 -28.91
C LYS A 135 -20.69 -2.47 -29.38
N PRO A 136 -21.12 -3.45 -28.57
CA PRO A 136 -22.15 -4.41 -28.99
C PRO A 136 -23.47 -3.74 -29.40
N LEU A 137 -23.95 -2.77 -28.61
CA LEU A 137 -25.17 -2.01 -28.93
C LEU A 137 -24.99 -1.19 -30.22
N LEU A 138 -23.84 -0.51 -30.37
CA LEU A 138 -23.56 0.25 -31.60
C LEU A 138 -23.53 -0.61 -32.85
N LEU A 139 -22.99 -1.83 -32.77
CA LEU A 139 -23.01 -2.77 -33.89
C LEU A 139 -24.45 -3.15 -34.27
N ARG A 140 -25.32 -3.41 -33.29
CA ARG A 140 -26.75 -3.68 -33.55
C ARG A 140 -27.48 -2.49 -34.18
N VAL A 141 -27.20 -1.27 -33.71
CA VAL A 141 -27.78 -0.06 -34.30
C VAL A 141 -27.24 0.18 -35.71
N ARG A 142 -25.97 -0.14 -35.98
CA ARG A 142 -25.39 -0.09 -37.33
C ARG A 142 -26.05 -1.10 -38.27
N GLU A 143 -26.31 -2.33 -37.79
CA GLU A 143 -27.06 -3.34 -38.55
C GLU A 143 -28.47 -2.84 -38.90
N LEU A 144 -29.20 -2.29 -37.92
CA LEU A 144 -30.50 -1.67 -38.12
C LEU A 144 -30.45 -0.57 -39.18
N CYS A 145 -29.44 0.30 -39.11
CA CYS A 145 -29.22 1.36 -40.09
C CYS A 145 -28.96 0.82 -41.51
N GLY A 146 -28.22 -0.28 -41.65
CA GLY A 146 -28.05 -0.95 -42.94
C GLY A 146 -29.36 -1.47 -43.52
N LEU A 147 -30.26 -1.99 -42.68
CA LEU A 147 -31.59 -2.46 -43.09
C LEU A 147 -32.52 -1.31 -43.48
N ILE A 148 -32.48 -0.19 -42.75
CA ILE A 148 -33.24 1.03 -43.08
C ILE A 148 -32.79 1.59 -44.43
N SER A 149 -31.48 1.73 -44.66
CA SER A 149 -30.92 2.25 -45.92
C SER A 149 -31.17 1.33 -47.12
N SER A 150 -31.37 0.03 -46.90
CA SER A 150 -31.72 -0.95 -47.94
C SER A 150 -33.23 -1.17 -48.12
N ASN A 151 -34.07 -0.44 -47.36
CA ASN A 151 -35.53 -0.50 -47.41
C ASN A 151 -36.12 -1.91 -47.13
N ALA A 152 -35.45 -2.69 -46.27
CA ALA A 152 -35.79 -4.07 -45.92
C ALA A 152 -36.80 -4.16 -44.77
N VAL A 153 -38.01 -3.62 -44.98
CA VAL A 153 -39.08 -3.39 -43.96
C VAL A 153 -39.35 -4.60 -43.08
N GLU A 154 -39.45 -5.78 -43.69
CA GLU A 154 -39.83 -7.02 -43.02
C GLU A 154 -38.79 -7.48 -41.97
N GLN A 155 -37.55 -7.00 -42.07
CA GLN A 155 -36.44 -7.33 -41.15
C GLN A 155 -36.17 -6.23 -40.12
N VAL A 156 -36.76 -5.04 -40.30
CA VAL A 156 -36.57 -3.90 -39.40
C VAL A 156 -37.17 -4.19 -38.03
N GLU A 157 -38.34 -4.82 -37.97
CA GLU A 157 -39.00 -5.15 -36.70
C GLU A 157 -38.16 -6.10 -35.83
N GLU A 158 -37.64 -7.19 -36.41
CA GLU A 158 -36.77 -8.15 -35.73
C GLU A 158 -35.44 -7.50 -35.28
N SER A 159 -34.85 -6.66 -36.13
CA SER A 159 -33.62 -5.92 -35.79
C SER A 159 -33.85 -4.93 -34.65
N LEU A 160 -35.02 -4.29 -34.59
CA LEU A 160 -35.38 -3.34 -33.55
C LEU A 160 -35.65 -4.04 -32.20
N GLU A 161 -36.25 -5.23 -32.22
CA GLU A 161 -36.32 -6.09 -31.02
C GLU A 161 -34.92 -6.52 -30.54
N ALA A 162 -34.00 -6.85 -31.45
CA ALA A 162 -32.62 -7.18 -31.12
C ALA A 162 -31.85 -5.99 -30.51
N VAL A 163 -32.04 -4.77 -31.04
CA VAL A 163 -31.47 -3.53 -30.50
C VAL A 163 -31.98 -3.27 -29.09
N GLN A 164 -33.28 -3.47 -28.81
CA GLN A 164 -33.80 -3.28 -27.45
C GLN A 164 -33.23 -4.29 -26.45
N LEU A 165 -33.15 -5.57 -26.84
CA LEU A 165 -32.56 -6.59 -25.98
C LEU A 165 -31.13 -6.23 -25.61
N GLU A 166 -30.33 -5.83 -26.62
CA GLU A 166 -28.95 -5.39 -26.42
C GLU A 166 -28.87 -4.11 -25.58
N ALA A 167 -29.77 -3.16 -25.78
CA ALA A 167 -29.82 -1.92 -25.01
C ALA A 167 -30.12 -2.17 -23.52
N SER A 168 -30.98 -3.15 -23.22
CA SER A 168 -31.25 -3.58 -21.84
C SER A 168 -30.02 -4.21 -21.17
N VAL A 169 -29.22 -4.96 -21.93
CA VAL A 169 -27.94 -5.53 -21.47
C VAL A 169 -26.90 -4.42 -21.29
N TYR A 170 -26.78 -3.53 -22.26
CA TYR A 170 -25.90 -2.36 -22.23
C TYR A 170 -26.16 -1.50 -21.00
N ARG A 171 -27.42 -1.18 -20.69
CA ARG A 171 -27.77 -0.40 -19.50
C ARG A 171 -27.23 -1.02 -18.23
N ARG A 172 -27.47 -2.32 -18.03
CA ARG A 172 -26.97 -3.03 -16.85
C ARG A 172 -25.45 -3.00 -16.77
N LYS A 173 -24.78 -3.28 -17.89
CA LYS A 173 -23.31 -3.21 -17.98
C LYS A 173 -22.79 -1.81 -17.68
N LEU A 174 -23.43 -0.77 -18.23
CA LEU A 174 -23.04 0.62 -18.01
C LEU A 174 -23.20 1.01 -16.54
N ASP A 175 -24.34 0.69 -15.91
CA ASP A 175 -24.56 0.97 -14.49
C ASP A 175 -23.50 0.29 -13.61
N ASP A 176 -23.17 -0.97 -13.91
CA ASP A 176 -22.14 -1.72 -13.19
C ASP A 176 -20.73 -1.18 -13.46
N THR A 177 -20.42 -0.80 -14.70
CA THR A 177 -19.15 -0.16 -15.08
C THR A 177 -18.99 1.21 -14.42
N LEU A 178 -20.04 2.03 -14.36
CA LEU A 178 -19.99 3.35 -13.70
C LEU A 178 -19.74 3.20 -12.19
N LYS A 179 -20.38 2.22 -11.53
CA LYS A 179 -20.05 1.87 -10.15
C LYS A 179 -18.60 1.40 -10.01
N GLY A 180 -18.14 0.58 -10.95
CA GLY A 180 -16.76 0.10 -10.99
C GLY A 180 -15.74 1.24 -11.14
N ILE A 181 -16.00 2.20 -12.02
CA ILE A 181 -15.19 3.42 -12.20
C ILE A 181 -15.12 4.18 -10.88
N ALA A 182 -16.26 4.41 -10.21
CA ALA A 182 -16.26 5.08 -8.91
C ALA A 182 -15.41 4.35 -7.86
N ILE A 183 -15.49 3.01 -7.79
CA ILE A 183 -14.69 2.19 -6.86
C ILE A 183 -13.19 2.31 -7.18
N VAL A 184 -12.80 2.11 -8.44
CA VAL A 184 -11.39 2.15 -8.84
C VAL A 184 -10.84 3.57 -8.68
N SER A 185 -11.56 4.62 -9.09
CA SER A 185 -11.11 6.01 -8.91
C SER A 185 -10.91 6.41 -7.45
N VAL A 186 -11.70 5.87 -6.52
CA VAL A 186 -11.45 6.04 -5.07
C VAL A 186 -10.18 5.30 -4.66
N GLY A 187 -9.97 4.08 -5.16
CA GLY A 187 -8.75 3.30 -4.93
C GLY A 187 -7.47 3.98 -5.44
N LEU A 188 -7.50 4.56 -6.65
CA LEU A 188 -6.36 5.27 -7.24
C LEU A 188 -5.95 6.52 -6.42
N LYS A 189 -6.89 7.15 -5.73
CA LYS A 189 -6.67 8.35 -4.91
C LYS A 189 -6.43 8.05 -3.43
N SER A 190 -6.37 6.77 -3.05
CA SER A 190 -6.36 6.35 -1.65
C SER A 190 -4.95 6.35 -1.08
N ASP A 191 -4.66 7.29 -0.19
CA ASP A 191 -3.41 7.37 0.59
C ASP A 191 -3.50 6.61 1.93
N VAL A 192 -4.59 5.86 2.14
CA VAL A 192 -4.95 5.22 3.41
C VAL A 192 -3.85 4.28 3.93
N PHE A 193 -3.19 3.54 3.03
CA PHE A 193 -2.09 2.66 3.42
C PHE A 193 -0.87 3.44 3.92
N GLU A 194 -0.44 4.45 3.16
CA GLU A 194 0.75 5.23 3.49
C GLU A 194 0.56 5.97 4.82
N GLU A 195 -0.61 6.58 5.03
CA GLU A 195 -0.95 7.26 6.28
C GLU A 195 -0.96 6.28 7.47
N ARG A 196 -1.59 5.12 7.30
CA ARG A 196 -1.68 4.10 8.37
C ARG A 196 -0.33 3.46 8.68
N SER A 197 0.47 3.16 7.66
CA SER A 197 1.81 2.59 7.82
C SER A 197 2.73 3.56 8.56
N LYS A 198 2.72 4.85 8.19
CA LYS A 198 3.44 5.91 8.92
C LYS A 198 2.99 6.01 10.38
N GLN A 199 1.68 5.97 10.64
CA GLN A 199 1.14 5.99 12.00
C GLN A 199 1.63 4.80 12.83
N MET A 200 1.59 3.59 12.26
CA MET A 200 1.93 2.36 12.99
C MET A 200 3.44 2.21 13.20
N SER A 201 4.24 2.55 12.19
CA SER A 201 5.69 2.66 12.30
C SER A 201 6.08 3.66 13.40
N GLY A 202 5.50 4.87 13.39
CA GLY A 202 5.72 5.85 14.46
C GLY A 202 5.29 5.37 15.86
N SER A 203 4.22 4.59 15.95
CA SER A 203 3.78 3.96 17.21
C SER A 203 4.81 2.95 17.72
N ILE A 204 5.38 2.14 16.84
CA ILE A 204 6.41 1.15 17.16
C ILE A 204 7.71 1.81 17.59
N LEU A 205 8.19 2.81 16.84
CA LEU A 205 9.37 3.58 17.23
C LEU A 205 9.17 4.28 18.58
N GLY A 206 7.97 4.81 18.82
CA GLY A 206 7.58 5.36 20.13
C GLY A 206 7.49 4.32 21.26
N GLN A 207 7.25 3.04 20.95
CA GLN A 207 7.35 1.95 21.92
C GLN A 207 8.80 1.56 22.18
N LEU A 208 9.61 1.42 21.12
CA LEU A 208 11.04 1.15 21.21
C LEU A 208 11.74 2.18 22.10
N LYS A 209 11.48 3.48 21.88
CA LYS A 209 12.04 4.55 22.70
C LYS A 209 11.68 4.41 24.19
N ARG A 210 10.42 4.08 24.51
CA ARG A 210 9.98 3.87 25.89
C ARG A 210 10.63 2.65 26.53
N VAL A 211 10.81 1.57 25.76
CA VAL A 211 11.54 0.39 26.23
C VAL A 211 12.99 0.73 26.49
N ASN A 212 13.65 1.46 25.58
CA ASN A 212 15.01 1.93 25.77
C ASN A 212 15.13 2.76 27.06
N GLU A 213 14.30 3.80 27.23
CA GLU A 213 14.29 4.64 28.43
C GLU A 213 14.12 3.82 29.72
N THR A 214 13.25 2.80 29.71
CA THR A 214 13.03 1.92 30.87
C THR A 214 14.24 1.05 31.15
N VAL A 215 14.78 0.42 30.10
CA VAL A 215 15.92 -0.49 30.19
C VAL A 215 17.19 0.25 30.62
N THR A 216 17.45 1.42 30.07
CA THR A 216 18.58 2.27 30.46
C THR A 216 18.44 2.71 31.92
N ALA A 217 17.25 3.08 32.37
CA ALA A 217 17.03 3.43 33.77
C ALA A 217 17.27 2.24 34.72
N ASP A 218 16.85 1.03 34.33
CA ASP A 218 17.10 -0.19 35.10
C ASP A 218 18.60 -0.54 35.15
N LEU A 219 19.31 -0.35 34.02
CA LEU A 219 20.76 -0.49 33.92
C LEU A 219 21.48 0.48 34.87
N ASP A 220 21.14 1.77 34.79
CA ASP A 220 21.69 2.82 35.66
C ASP A 220 21.45 2.52 37.13
N GLY A 221 20.23 2.07 37.46
CA GLY A 221 19.88 1.67 38.81
C GLY A 221 20.72 0.48 39.31
N THR A 222 21.01 -0.48 38.42
CA THR A 222 21.84 -1.65 38.72
C THR A 222 23.29 -1.23 38.98
N PHE A 223 23.91 -0.46 38.09
CA PHE A 223 25.27 0.01 38.28
C PHE A 223 25.39 0.92 39.51
N THR A 224 24.47 1.87 39.70
CA THR A 224 24.45 2.76 40.88
C THR A 224 24.38 1.98 42.20
N LYS A 225 23.58 0.90 42.24
CA LYS A 225 23.49 0.00 43.42
C LYS A 225 24.87 -0.58 43.76
N TYR A 226 25.60 -1.10 42.79
CA TYR A 226 26.92 -1.72 43.04
C TYR A 226 28.01 -0.68 43.30
N PHE A 227 28.06 0.43 42.56
CA PHE A 227 28.95 1.55 42.85
C PHE A 227 28.80 2.05 44.29
N THR A 228 27.56 2.22 44.75
CA THR A 228 27.29 2.67 46.13
C THR A 228 27.81 1.66 47.16
N LYS A 229 27.58 0.37 46.94
CA LYS A 229 28.10 -0.70 47.83
C LYS A 229 29.62 -0.70 47.89
N TRP A 230 30.30 -0.65 46.75
CA TRP A 230 31.76 -0.70 46.69
C TRP A 230 32.40 0.57 47.23
N ALA A 231 31.79 1.75 47.03
CA ALA A 231 32.21 2.99 47.66
C ALA A 231 32.08 2.95 49.19
N GLU A 232 31.03 2.32 49.72
CA GLU A 232 30.89 2.12 51.17
C GLU A 232 31.97 1.18 51.74
N LEU A 233 32.30 0.11 51.01
CA LEU A 233 33.39 -0.81 51.37
C LEU A 233 34.74 -0.09 51.37
N TYR A 234 35.04 0.70 50.34
CA TYR A 234 36.22 1.54 50.29
C TYR A 234 36.29 2.52 51.47
N ARG A 235 35.20 3.22 51.78
CA ARG A 235 35.15 4.12 52.93
C ARG A 235 35.47 3.40 54.24
N LYS A 236 34.85 2.24 54.48
CA LYS A 236 35.11 1.44 55.69
C LYS A 236 36.58 1.02 55.78
N LEU A 237 37.20 0.67 54.67
CA LEU A 237 38.62 0.36 54.61
C LEU A 237 39.47 1.58 54.99
N THR A 238 39.20 2.76 54.42
CA THR A 238 39.96 3.98 54.74
C THR A 238 39.84 4.42 56.21
N GLU A 239 38.76 4.04 56.89
CA GLU A 239 38.56 4.35 58.31
C GLU A 239 39.42 3.49 59.26
N VAL A 240 39.80 2.27 58.84
CA VAL A 240 40.57 1.34 59.67
C VAL A 240 42.07 1.34 59.38
N ILE A 241 42.49 1.97 58.28
CA ILE A 241 43.92 2.13 57.95
C ILE A 241 44.43 3.46 58.54
N PRO A 242 45.46 3.44 59.40
CA PRO A 242 45.97 4.66 60.03
C PRO A 242 46.50 5.68 59.02
N GLU A 243 46.20 6.97 59.21
CA GLU A 243 46.62 8.07 58.31
C GLU A 243 48.13 8.10 58.03
N LYS A 244 48.95 7.74 59.02
CA LYS A 244 50.42 7.62 58.89
C LYS A 244 50.86 6.56 57.86
N VAL A 245 50.08 5.50 57.66
CA VAL A 245 50.32 4.44 56.68
C VAL A 245 49.92 4.95 55.29
N VAL A 246 48.78 5.63 55.20
CA VAL A 246 48.30 6.26 53.95
C VAL A 246 49.26 7.35 53.45
N MET A 247 49.90 8.10 54.34
CA MET A 247 50.89 9.12 53.98
C MET A 247 52.26 8.55 53.54
N ALA A 248 52.49 7.24 53.69
CA ALA A 248 53.76 6.58 53.42
C ALA A 248 53.57 5.28 52.62
N LEU A 249 52.66 5.25 51.65
CA LEU A 249 52.31 4.04 50.86
C LEU A 249 53.52 3.34 50.23
N ASP A 250 54.59 4.08 49.89
CA ASP A 250 55.84 3.51 49.36
C ASP A 250 56.51 2.53 50.35
N ASP A 251 56.29 2.72 51.66
CA ASP A 251 56.77 1.86 52.74
C ASP A 251 55.78 0.71 53.07
N TYR A 252 54.57 0.72 52.48
CA TYR A 252 53.48 -0.25 52.72
C TYR A 252 52.87 -0.74 51.39
N PRO A 253 53.62 -1.51 50.59
CA PRO A 253 53.23 -1.90 49.24
C PRO A 253 51.93 -2.72 49.21
N THR A 254 51.65 -3.52 50.23
CA THR A 254 50.42 -4.33 50.27
C THR A 254 49.18 -3.46 50.52
N VAL A 255 49.33 -2.38 51.30
CA VAL A 255 48.26 -1.39 51.47
C VAL A 255 48.04 -0.62 50.16
N ALA A 256 49.11 -0.21 49.48
CA ALA A 256 49.03 0.46 48.17
C ALA A 256 48.26 -0.38 47.15
N MET A 257 48.50 -1.70 47.10
CA MET A 257 47.79 -2.63 46.20
C MET A 257 46.28 -2.69 46.43
N VAL A 258 45.80 -2.44 47.66
CA VAL A 258 44.36 -2.39 47.95
C VAL A 258 43.75 -1.11 47.38
N TYR A 259 44.44 0.02 47.50
CA TYR A 259 44.02 1.27 46.85
C TYR A 259 44.01 1.10 45.32
N ASP A 260 45.07 0.53 44.75
CA ASP A 260 45.14 0.20 43.31
C ASP A 260 44.04 -0.78 42.87
N PHE A 261 43.52 -1.62 43.78
CA PHE A 261 42.39 -2.50 43.50
C PHE A 261 41.07 -1.73 43.40
N PHE A 262 40.81 -0.79 44.30
CA PHE A 262 39.61 0.04 44.23
C PHE A 262 39.64 1.02 43.06
N ASP A 263 40.81 1.58 42.73
CA ASP A 263 40.99 2.40 41.53
C ASP A 263 40.74 1.58 40.26
N PHE A 264 41.25 0.33 40.22
CA PHE A 264 40.94 -0.61 39.14
C PHE A 264 39.44 -0.91 39.05
N LEU A 265 38.79 -1.22 40.18
CA LEU A 265 37.37 -1.57 40.22
C LEU A 265 36.50 -0.41 39.74
N ASP A 266 36.77 0.81 40.20
CA ASP A 266 36.06 2.02 39.78
C ASP A 266 36.22 2.28 38.28
N ASN A 267 37.46 2.17 37.77
CA ASN A 267 37.74 2.35 36.34
C ASN A 267 37.04 1.28 35.48
N GLU A 268 37.21 0.00 35.82
CA GLU A 268 36.65 -1.12 35.06
C GLU A 268 35.11 -1.05 35.00
N THR A 269 34.48 -0.73 36.12
CA THR A 269 33.02 -0.69 36.20
C THR A 269 32.43 0.57 35.60
N THR A 270 33.15 1.71 35.63
CA THR A 270 32.80 2.92 34.89
C THR A 270 32.90 2.71 33.38
N VAL A 271 33.97 2.06 32.91
CA VAL A 271 34.13 1.71 31.49
C VAL A 271 33.01 0.79 31.05
N LEU A 272 32.74 -0.29 31.79
CA LEU A 272 31.66 -1.22 31.49
C LEU A 272 30.30 -0.51 31.43
N HIS A 273 29.99 0.37 32.40
CA HIS A 273 28.74 1.14 32.39
C HIS A 273 28.61 2.01 31.13
N GLY A 274 29.69 2.70 30.75
CA GLY A 274 29.75 3.49 29.52
C GLY A 274 29.54 2.64 28.26
N GLU A 275 30.23 1.51 28.14
CA GLU A 275 30.06 0.58 27.01
C GLU A 275 28.64 0.03 26.92
N MET A 276 27.97 -0.24 28.06
CA MET A 276 26.58 -0.70 28.04
C MET A 276 25.63 0.38 27.50
N HIS A 277 25.87 1.66 27.77
CA HIS A 277 25.11 2.75 27.16
C HIS A 277 25.33 2.83 25.65
N GLU A 278 26.58 2.75 25.20
CA GLU A 278 26.89 2.77 23.76
C GLU A 278 26.23 1.60 23.03
N LEU A 279 26.25 0.40 23.62
CA LEU A 279 25.56 -0.76 23.08
C LEU A 279 24.04 -0.58 23.05
N MET A 280 23.44 0.06 24.06
CA MET A 280 22.01 0.35 24.07
C MET A 280 21.59 1.33 22.98
N ASP A 281 22.36 2.40 22.80
CA ASP A 281 22.11 3.36 21.72
C ASP A 281 22.25 2.68 20.35
N TYR A 282 23.30 1.87 20.17
CA TYR A 282 23.51 1.09 18.95
C TYR A 282 22.38 0.07 18.69
N TRP A 283 21.86 -0.59 19.74
CA TRP A 283 20.70 -1.48 19.62
C TRP A 283 19.47 -0.73 19.11
N VAL A 284 19.18 0.45 19.65
CA VAL A 284 18.06 1.27 19.19
C VAL A 284 18.22 1.60 17.71
N GLU A 285 19.38 2.12 17.30
CA GLU A 285 19.65 2.44 15.88
C GLU A 285 19.43 1.22 14.96
N LEU A 286 19.93 0.04 15.34
CA LEU A 286 19.75 -1.19 14.56
C LEU A 286 18.29 -1.62 14.44
N VAL A 287 17.52 -1.47 15.51
CA VAL A 287 16.10 -1.83 15.50
C VAL A 287 15.29 -0.80 14.72
N GLU A 288 15.61 0.49 14.83
CA GLU A 288 15.01 1.55 14.03
C GLU A 288 15.24 1.29 12.53
N GLU A 289 16.47 1.00 12.12
CA GLU A 289 16.81 0.66 10.73
C GLU A 289 16.02 -0.58 10.24
N ALA A 290 15.91 -1.62 11.07
CA ALA A 290 15.14 -2.81 10.72
C ALA A 290 13.64 -2.51 10.54
N VAL A 291 13.06 -1.69 11.41
CA VAL A 291 11.65 -1.26 11.33
C VAL A 291 11.43 -0.40 10.09
N GLU A 292 12.32 0.54 9.80
CA GLU A 292 12.25 1.40 8.60
C GLU A 292 12.39 0.58 7.31
N GLY A 293 13.37 -0.32 7.25
CA GLY A 293 13.58 -1.20 6.09
C GLY A 293 12.35 -2.03 5.76
N VAL A 294 11.73 -2.63 6.79
CA VAL A 294 10.47 -3.36 6.62
C VAL A 294 9.33 -2.42 6.23
N THR A 295 9.23 -1.25 6.86
CA THR A 295 8.20 -0.26 6.52
C THR A 295 8.27 0.07 5.02
N ASN A 296 9.47 0.30 4.49
CA ASN A 296 9.68 0.53 3.06
C ASN A 296 9.26 -0.68 2.21
N SER A 297 9.64 -1.91 2.58
CA SER A 297 9.20 -3.12 1.88
C SER A 297 7.69 -3.34 1.93
N THR A 298 7.00 -2.94 3.01
CA THR A 298 5.54 -3.00 3.07
C THR A 298 4.88 -2.00 2.11
N VAL A 299 5.48 -0.82 1.93
CA VAL A 299 5.04 0.18 0.95
C VAL A 299 5.21 -0.32 -0.48
N GLU A 300 6.36 -0.94 -0.79
CA GLU A 300 6.58 -1.56 -2.09
C GLU A 300 5.57 -2.69 -2.36
N THR A 301 5.30 -3.51 -1.35
CA THR A 301 4.32 -4.60 -1.41
C THR A 301 2.91 -4.08 -1.70
N ASP A 302 2.46 -3.07 -0.98
CA ASP A 302 1.14 -2.47 -1.21
C ASP A 302 1.05 -1.80 -2.60
N GLY A 303 2.12 -1.10 -3.00
CA GLY A 303 2.25 -0.54 -4.34
C GLY A 303 2.07 -1.60 -5.42
N PHE A 304 2.74 -2.76 -5.27
CA PHE A 304 2.59 -3.90 -6.17
C PHE A 304 1.16 -4.46 -6.17
N LEU A 305 0.56 -4.69 -4.98
CA LEU A 305 -0.79 -5.22 -4.85
C LEU A 305 -1.86 -4.30 -5.44
N ARG A 306 -1.60 -2.99 -5.47
CA ARG A 306 -2.45 -1.99 -6.12
C ARG A 306 -2.24 -1.94 -7.63
N GLU A 307 -0.98 -1.93 -8.07
CA GLU A 307 -0.60 -1.71 -9.48
C GLU A 307 -0.84 -2.96 -10.35
N TYR A 308 -0.58 -4.16 -9.83
CA TYR A 308 -0.63 -5.39 -10.62
C TYR A 308 -1.98 -5.66 -11.31
N PRO A 309 -3.15 -5.56 -10.63
CA PRO A 309 -4.45 -5.70 -11.30
C PRO A 309 -4.70 -4.64 -12.38
N LEU A 310 -4.18 -3.42 -12.19
CA LEU A 310 -4.31 -2.32 -13.14
C LEU A 310 -3.47 -2.60 -14.40
N GLU A 311 -2.24 -3.08 -14.23
CA GLU A 311 -1.39 -3.51 -15.35
C GLU A 311 -1.99 -4.67 -16.13
N LEU A 312 -2.58 -5.67 -15.46
CA LEU A 312 -3.27 -6.76 -16.14
C LEU A 312 -4.42 -6.24 -17.01
N PHE A 313 -5.19 -5.27 -16.52
CA PHE A 313 -6.25 -4.63 -17.28
C PHE A 313 -5.70 -3.83 -18.47
N LEU A 314 -4.71 -2.96 -18.28
CA LEU A 314 -4.09 -2.18 -19.36
C LEU A 314 -3.48 -3.07 -20.46
N ASN A 315 -3.01 -4.25 -20.09
CA ASN A 315 -2.47 -5.25 -21.03
C ASN A 315 -3.55 -6.17 -21.65
N ARG A 316 -4.85 -5.89 -21.45
CA ARG A 316 -5.98 -6.72 -21.90
C ARG A 316 -5.95 -8.16 -21.38
N LYS A 317 -5.32 -8.39 -20.23
CA LYS A 317 -5.26 -9.70 -19.55
C LYS A 317 -6.32 -9.85 -18.47
N ALA A 318 -7.01 -8.79 -18.10
CA ALA A 318 -8.12 -8.83 -17.16
C ALA A 318 -9.22 -7.85 -17.58
N ARG A 319 -10.48 -8.18 -17.28
CA ARG A 319 -11.61 -7.27 -17.50
C ARG A 319 -11.76 -6.24 -16.39
N PHE A 320 -12.30 -5.08 -16.74
CA PHE A 320 -12.50 -3.97 -15.80
C PHE A 320 -13.41 -4.32 -14.62
N ASP A 321 -14.44 -5.15 -14.82
CA ASP A 321 -15.36 -5.56 -13.75
C ASP A 321 -14.64 -6.35 -12.64
N CYS A 322 -13.63 -7.13 -13.01
CA CYS A 322 -12.83 -7.91 -12.08
C CYS A 322 -11.80 -7.05 -11.33
N VAL A 323 -11.19 -6.08 -12.00
CA VAL A 323 -10.39 -5.04 -11.33
C VAL A 323 -11.26 -4.28 -10.33
N ALA A 324 -12.45 -3.82 -10.73
CA ALA A 324 -13.36 -3.13 -9.81
C ALA A 324 -13.75 -3.98 -8.60
N ARG A 325 -13.99 -5.29 -8.77
CA ARG A 325 -14.23 -6.21 -7.64
C ARG A 325 -13.02 -6.39 -6.74
N TYR A 326 -11.82 -6.43 -7.31
CA TYR A 326 -10.59 -6.46 -6.50
C TYR A 326 -10.48 -5.18 -5.65
N PHE A 327 -10.65 -4.00 -6.26
CA PHE A 327 -10.60 -2.74 -5.54
C PHE A 327 -11.74 -2.59 -4.50
N HIS A 328 -12.86 -3.26 -4.72
CA HIS A 328 -13.93 -3.38 -3.72
C HIS A 328 -13.45 -4.19 -2.50
N GLY A 329 -13.09 -3.48 -1.43
CA GLY A 329 -12.53 -4.06 -0.20
C GLY A 329 -11.00 -4.10 -0.17
N PHE A 330 -10.30 -3.54 -1.17
CA PHE A 330 -8.83 -3.44 -1.15
C PHE A 330 -8.34 -2.70 0.10
N ASN A 331 -8.89 -1.51 0.37
CA ASN A 331 -8.51 -0.72 1.55
C ASN A 331 -8.69 -1.49 2.87
N GLU A 332 -9.77 -2.28 3.02
CA GLU A 332 -9.99 -3.07 4.24
C GLU A 332 -8.96 -4.20 4.38
N ARG A 333 -8.65 -4.91 3.29
CA ARG A 333 -7.62 -5.96 3.29
C ARG A 333 -6.24 -5.40 3.58
N VAL A 334 -5.93 -4.26 2.99
CA VAL A 334 -4.67 -3.53 3.17
C VAL A 334 -4.54 -3.00 4.60
N LEU A 335 -5.59 -2.43 5.18
CA LEU A 335 -5.60 -2.00 6.58
C LEU A 335 -5.43 -3.16 7.56
N TYR A 336 -6.12 -4.29 7.31
CA TYR A 336 -5.93 -5.50 8.09
C TYR A 336 -4.47 -5.98 8.04
N SER A 337 -3.86 -5.95 6.87
CA SER A 337 -2.45 -6.31 6.66
C SER A 337 -1.50 -5.41 7.44
N VAL A 338 -1.72 -4.09 7.43
CA VAL A 338 -0.93 -3.13 8.22
C VAL A 338 -1.00 -3.45 9.70
N ASP A 339 -2.20 -3.65 10.24
CA ASP A 339 -2.35 -3.96 11.66
C ASP A 339 -1.66 -5.29 12.07
N LYS A 340 -1.49 -6.23 11.12
CA LYS A 340 -0.81 -7.51 11.34
C LYS A 340 0.71 -7.44 11.24
N TYR A 341 1.26 -6.69 10.27
CA TYR A 341 2.70 -6.50 10.11
C TYR A 341 3.40 -6.13 11.43
N TYR A 342 2.72 -5.28 12.19
CA TYR A 342 3.26 -4.64 13.37
C TYR A 342 2.82 -5.29 14.69
N GLY A 343 1.96 -6.30 14.63
CA GLY A 343 1.38 -6.94 15.82
C GLY A 343 2.27 -7.98 16.51
N CYS A 344 3.43 -8.29 15.92
CA CYS A 344 4.29 -9.39 16.37
C CYS A 344 5.63 -8.93 16.98
N VAL A 345 5.82 -7.62 17.10
CA VAL A 345 7.05 -7.01 17.61
C VAL A 345 6.98 -6.89 19.13
N ASP A 346 7.86 -7.61 19.84
CA ASP A 346 8.08 -7.46 21.29
C ASP A 346 9.56 -7.12 21.55
N PHE A 347 9.82 -5.85 21.85
CA PHE A 347 11.15 -5.34 22.15
C PHE A 347 11.62 -5.69 23.57
N ALA A 348 10.69 -5.81 24.51
CA ALA A 348 11.00 -5.79 25.94
C ALA A 348 11.36 -7.18 26.48
N ALA A 349 10.77 -8.24 25.94
CA ALA A 349 10.93 -9.57 26.50
C ALA A 349 12.36 -10.11 26.44
N GLU A 350 13.05 -9.96 25.30
CA GLU A 350 14.42 -10.46 25.14
C GLU A 350 15.45 -9.55 25.81
N MET A 351 15.38 -8.23 25.60
CA MET A 351 16.29 -7.30 26.26
C MET A 351 16.14 -7.36 27.79
N GLY A 352 14.92 -7.46 28.33
CA GLY A 352 14.72 -7.63 29.76
C GLY A 352 15.33 -8.93 30.34
N LYS A 353 15.54 -9.99 29.55
CA LYS A 353 16.31 -11.17 29.99
C LYS A 353 17.80 -10.87 30.02
N VAL A 354 18.29 -10.15 29.01
CA VAL A 354 19.68 -9.69 28.92
C VAL A 354 20.07 -8.92 30.18
N PHE A 355 19.28 -7.92 30.55
CA PHE A 355 19.59 -7.06 31.71
C PHE A 355 19.50 -7.75 33.06
N ARG A 356 18.56 -8.68 33.25
CA ARG A 356 18.51 -9.49 34.49
C ARG A 356 19.78 -10.32 34.71
N ARG A 357 20.47 -10.69 33.63
CA ARG A 357 21.72 -11.43 33.74
C ARG A 357 22.87 -10.54 34.21
N ILE A 358 22.88 -9.26 33.85
CA ILE A 358 23.87 -8.28 34.31
C ILE A 358 23.84 -8.19 35.84
N ASP A 359 22.66 -8.00 36.46
CA ASP A 359 22.55 -7.97 37.92
C ASP A 359 23.03 -9.28 38.56
N THR A 360 22.78 -10.43 37.92
CA THR A 360 23.26 -11.74 38.42
C THR A 360 24.79 -11.85 38.38
N VAL A 361 25.41 -11.36 37.31
CA VAL A 361 26.88 -11.38 37.14
C VAL A 361 27.53 -10.40 38.12
N LEU A 362 27.01 -9.18 38.22
CA LEU A 362 27.49 -8.18 39.18
C LEU A 362 27.30 -8.64 40.63
N ASP A 363 26.21 -9.33 40.97
CA ASP A 363 26.00 -9.91 42.31
C ASP A 363 27.05 -10.99 42.66
N SER A 364 27.54 -11.72 41.65
CA SER A 364 28.62 -12.69 41.84
C SER A 364 29.96 -12.01 42.11
N ALA A 365 30.28 -10.96 41.34
CA ALA A 365 31.48 -10.14 41.57
C ALA A 365 31.42 -9.42 42.92
N ASP A 366 30.27 -8.86 43.29
CA ASP A 366 30.01 -8.17 44.56
C ASP A 366 30.35 -9.05 45.76
N LYS A 367 29.92 -10.31 45.75
CA LYS A 367 30.24 -11.27 46.83
C LYS A 367 31.75 -11.51 46.98
N ALA A 368 32.49 -11.58 45.88
CA ALA A 368 33.93 -11.75 45.91
C ALA A 368 34.64 -10.50 46.45
N ILE A 369 34.22 -9.32 45.99
CA ILE A 369 34.71 -8.01 46.43
C ILE A 369 34.43 -7.80 47.92
N GLU A 370 33.20 -8.08 48.37
CA GLU A 370 32.78 -7.95 49.77
C GLU A 370 33.60 -8.89 50.66
N PHE A 371 33.68 -10.18 50.31
CA PHE A 371 34.45 -11.16 51.09
C PHE A 371 35.91 -10.72 51.29
N ILE A 372 36.56 -10.27 50.22
CA ILE A 372 37.96 -9.85 50.29
C ILE A 372 38.09 -8.55 51.07
N THR A 373 37.29 -7.54 50.76
CA THR A 373 37.39 -6.24 51.44
C THR A 373 37.10 -6.38 52.94
N GLU A 374 36.12 -7.18 53.34
CA GLU A 374 35.85 -7.46 54.75
C GLU A 374 37.02 -8.20 55.41
N THR A 375 37.68 -9.12 54.71
CA THR A 375 38.89 -9.80 55.22
C THR A 375 40.03 -8.80 55.45
N TYR A 376 40.23 -7.87 54.51
CA TYR A 376 41.18 -6.75 54.64
C TYR A 376 40.84 -5.84 55.83
N ILE A 377 39.58 -5.43 55.96
CA ILE A 377 39.10 -4.58 57.07
C ILE A 377 39.31 -5.28 58.42
N ASN A 378 38.95 -6.56 58.51
CA ASN A 378 39.07 -7.34 59.76
C ASN A 378 40.53 -7.52 60.17
N CYS A 379 41.42 -7.79 59.21
CA CYS A 379 42.85 -7.90 59.43
C CYS A 379 43.46 -6.56 59.90
N ALA A 380 43.15 -5.45 59.23
CA ALA A 380 43.60 -4.12 59.63
C ALA A 380 43.10 -3.73 61.03
N THR A 381 41.82 -3.99 61.32
CA THR A 381 41.21 -3.73 62.63
C THR A 381 41.82 -4.59 63.74
N PHE A 382 42.16 -5.85 63.44
CA PHE A 382 42.80 -6.76 64.38
C PHE A 382 44.22 -6.29 64.73
N ALA A 383 45.01 -5.91 63.72
CA ALA A 383 46.37 -5.41 63.89
C ALA A 383 46.43 -4.12 64.73
N GLU A 384 45.45 -3.23 64.61
CA GLU A 384 45.37 -2.00 65.42
C GLU A 384 45.09 -2.27 66.90
N LYS A 385 44.34 -3.34 67.23
CA LYS A 385 43.87 -3.63 68.59
C LYS A 385 44.80 -4.53 69.41
N PHE A 386 45.79 -5.18 68.79
CA PHE A 386 46.65 -6.14 69.46
C PHE A 386 47.86 -5.47 70.14
N GLU A 387 48.12 -5.80 71.40
CA GLU A 387 49.13 -5.14 72.26
C GLU A 387 50.59 -5.28 71.77
N ASP A 388 50.88 -6.23 70.86
CA ASP A 388 52.23 -6.51 70.34
C ASP A 388 52.57 -5.84 68.99
N ASN A 389 51.75 -4.90 68.48
CA ASN A 389 52.00 -4.19 67.21
C ASN A 389 52.38 -5.14 66.04
N VAL A 390 51.55 -6.16 65.76
CA VAL A 390 51.72 -6.93 64.52
C VAL A 390 51.58 -5.94 63.36
N PRO A 391 52.61 -5.77 62.49
CA PRO A 391 52.54 -4.80 61.40
C PRO A 391 51.36 -5.13 60.49
N VAL A 392 50.53 -4.13 60.17
CA VAL A 392 49.41 -4.27 59.22
C VAL A 392 49.88 -4.94 57.93
N GLU A 393 51.09 -4.60 57.46
CA GLU A 393 51.73 -5.20 56.29
C GLU A 393 51.89 -6.73 56.38
N GLU A 394 52.27 -7.28 57.53
CA GLU A 394 52.46 -8.72 57.71
C GLU A 394 51.15 -9.51 57.64
N CYS A 395 50.05 -8.92 58.12
CA CYS A 395 48.73 -9.52 58.07
C CYS A 395 48.13 -9.45 56.65
N LEU A 396 48.50 -8.45 55.85
CA LEU A 396 47.98 -8.24 54.50
C LEU A 396 48.76 -8.99 53.42
N MET A 397 50.04 -9.33 53.63
CA MET A 397 50.92 -9.94 52.61
C MET A 397 50.34 -11.20 51.95
N GLU A 398 49.63 -12.05 52.69
CA GLU A 398 49.04 -13.30 52.15
C GLU A 398 47.81 -13.06 51.27
N MET A 399 47.28 -11.83 51.24
CA MET A 399 46.06 -11.50 50.50
C MET A 399 46.32 -10.93 49.10
N HIS A 400 47.59 -10.70 48.72
CA HIS A 400 47.96 -10.21 47.39
C HIS A 400 47.43 -11.09 46.25
N ASP A 401 47.62 -12.40 46.36
CA ASP A 401 47.17 -13.37 45.35
C ASP A 401 45.63 -13.36 45.22
N LEU A 402 44.91 -13.11 46.33
CA LEU A 402 43.46 -13.02 46.34
C LEU A 402 42.95 -11.75 45.63
N LEU A 403 43.62 -10.60 45.83
CA LEU A 403 43.29 -9.37 45.09
C LEU A 403 43.51 -9.55 43.59
N ASN A 404 44.66 -10.10 43.18
CA ASN A 404 44.94 -10.34 41.76
C ASN A 404 43.96 -11.33 41.13
N GLN A 405 43.62 -12.42 41.81
CA GLN A 405 42.59 -13.35 41.35
C GLN A 405 41.22 -12.67 41.21
N THR A 406 40.91 -11.73 42.09
CA THR A 406 39.64 -11.01 42.05
C THR A 406 39.60 -9.98 40.93
N LYS A 407 40.71 -9.31 40.63
CA LYS A 407 40.83 -8.48 39.42
C LYS A 407 40.51 -9.30 38.17
N ILE A 408 41.13 -10.48 38.03
CA ILE A 408 40.88 -11.40 36.91
C ILE A 408 39.40 -11.82 36.85
N ILE A 409 38.79 -12.13 38.00
CA ILE A 409 37.36 -12.48 38.05
C ILE A 409 36.50 -11.29 37.57
N ILE A 410 36.79 -10.06 38.02
CA ILE A 410 36.04 -8.87 37.60
C ILE A 410 36.18 -8.65 36.10
N GLU A 411 37.40 -8.71 35.55
CA GLU A 411 37.64 -8.57 34.10
C GLU A 411 36.86 -9.63 33.29
N ASP A 412 36.91 -10.89 33.72
CA ASP A 412 36.20 -12.00 33.07
C ASP A 412 34.67 -11.79 33.13
N GLN A 413 34.15 -11.33 34.26
CA GLN A 413 32.73 -11.02 34.42
C GLN A 413 32.29 -9.79 33.61
N SER A 414 33.14 -8.76 33.45
CA SER A 414 32.90 -7.62 32.55
C SER A 414 32.77 -8.10 31.10
N ILE A 415 33.69 -8.95 30.64
CA ILE A 415 33.67 -9.54 29.29
C ILE A 415 32.41 -10.39 29.09
N ASP A 416 32.03 -11.18 30.08
CA ASP A 416 30.81 -11.99 30.05
C ASP A 416 29.54 -11.11 29.90
N ILE A 417 29.46 -10.00 30.64
CA ILE A 417 28.36 -9.02 30.51
C ILE A 417 28.32 -8.46 29.09
N TYR A 418 29.47 -8.00 28.57
CA TYR A 418 29.57 -7.41 27.25
C TYR A 418 29.10 -8.37 26.15
N ASN A 419 29.61 -9.61 26.15
CA ASN A 419 29.22 -10.62 25.17
C ASN A 419 27.74 -10.97 25.26
N TYR A 420 27.20 -11.09 26.47
CA TYR A 420 25.79 -11.43 26.66
C TYR A 420 24.85 -10.35 26.11
N VAL A 421 25.22 -9.08 26.25
CA VAL A 421 24.45 -7.94 25.72
C VAL A 421 24.49 -7.94 24.21
N ILE A 422 25.65 -8.11 23.58
CA ILE A 422 25.78 -8.20 22.12
C ILE A 422 24.96 -9.36 21.54
N ASP A 423 25.06 -10.55 22.14
CA ASP A 423 24.32 -11.73 21.67
C ASP A 423 22.81 -11.50 21.79
N GLY A 424 22.37 -10.90 22.89
CA GLY A 424 20.98 -10.55 23.13
C GLY A 424 20.43 -9.53 22.14
N MET A 425 21.18 -8.47 21.87
CA MET A 425 20.85 -7.44 20.86
C MET A 425 20.72 -8.06 19.47
N SER A 426 21.72 -8.85 19.07
CA SER A 426 21.75 -9.51 17.77
C SER A 426 20.58 -10.47 17.58
N LEU A 427 20.29 -11.29 18.61
CA LEU A 427 19.14 -12.20 18.58
C LEU A 427 17.81 -11.44 18.51
N ASN A 428 17.67 -10.35 19.25
CA ASN A 428 16.47 -9.53 19.25
C ASN A 428 16.25 -8.87 17.87
N GLN A 429 17.29 -8.29 17.28
CA GLN A 429 17.22 -7.73 15.93
C GLN A 429 16.78 -8.78 14.89
N VAL A 430 17.40 -9.96 14.91
CA VAL A 430 17.04 -11.06 13.99
C VAL A 430 15.60 -11.52 14.21
N ALA A 431 15.15 -11.64 15.46
CA ALA A 431 13.78 -12.04 15.79
C ALA A 431 12.76 -11.02 15.28
N ILE A 432 13.01 -9.72 15.47
CA ILE A 432 12.15 -8.64 14.98
C ILE A 432 12.12 -8.67 13.44
N GLY A 433 13.28 -8.70 12.79
CA GLY A 433 13.37 -8.75 11.33
C GLY A 433 12.67 -9.98 10.73
N ALA A 434 12.87 -11.16 11.32
CA ALA A 434 12.22 -12.39 10.88
C ALA A 434 10.70 -12.32 11.06
N CYS A 435 10.23 -11.76 12.17
CA CYS A 435 8.80 -11.61 12.45
C CYS A 435 8.14 -10.68 11.44
N LEU A 436 8.72 -9.50 11.26
CA LEU A 436 8.26 -8.48 10.33
C LEU A 436 8.26 -9.01 8.87
N TYR A 437 9.34 -9.65 8.43
CA TYR A 437 9.43 -10.24 7.09
C TYR A 437 8.42 -11.36 6.87
N ALA A 438 8.22 -12.24 7.87
CA ALA A 438 7.21 -13.30 7.78
C ALA A 438 5.80 -12.74 7.61
N GLN A 439 5.49 -11.62 8.26
CA GLN A 439 4.21 -10.94 8.09
C GLN A 439 4.06 -10.34 6.68
N VAL A 440 5.11 -9.73 6.11
CA VAL A 440 5.14 -9.27 4.69
C VAL A 440 4.79 -10.42 3.74
N VAL A 441 5.44 -11.57 3.91
CA VAL A 441 5.17 -12.77 3.11
C VAL A 441 3.75 -13.28 3.31
N GLU A 442 3.24 -13.31 4.54
CA GLU A 442 1.86 -13.75 4.83
C GLU A 442 0.82 -12.90 4.10
N VAL A 443 1.04 -11.58 4.02
CA VAL A 443 0.12 -10.69 3.31
C VAL A 443 0.18 -10.91 1.81
N MET A 444 1.36 -11.12 1.23
CA MET A 444 1.48 -11.48 -0.18
C MET A 444 0.71 -12.77 -0.48
N LEU A 445 0.91 -13.83 0.31
CA LEU A 445 0.21 -15.11 0.15
C LEU A 445 -1.31 -14.98 0.31
N ARG A 446 -1.79 -14.15 1.24
CA ARG A 446 -3.24 -13.91 1.42
C ARG A 446 -3.86 -13.15 0.26
N ASN A 447 -3.10 -12.27 -0.40
CA ASN A 447 -3.60 -11.54 -1.56
C ASN A 447 -3.48 -12.34 -2.86
N GLU A 448 -2.65 -13.41 -2.89
CA GLU A 448 -2.51 -14.31 -4.04
C GLU A 448 -3.87 -14.83 -4.54
N GLU A 449 -4.73 -15.34 -3.65
CA GLU A 449 -6.08 -15.81 -4.03
C GLU A 449 -6.96 -14.72 -4.69
N HIS A 450 -6.78 -13.46 -4.26
CA HIS A 450 -7.50 -12.33 -4.83
C HIS A 450 -6.93 -11.90 -6.19
N LEU A 451 -5.61 -12.01 -6.37
CA LEU A 451 -4.93 -11.74 -7.63
C LEU A 451 -5.23 -12.83 -8.68
N ASP A 452 -5.27 -14.10 -8.29
CA ASP A 452 -5.70 -15.22 -9.14
C ASP A 452 -7.13 -15.01 -9.67
N GLY A 453 -8.00 -14.43 -8.84
CA GLY A 453 -9.35 -14.04 -9.23
C GLY A 453 -9.40 -12.97 -10.33
N VAL A 454 -8.41 -12.08 -10.39
CA VAL A 454 -8.27 -11.07 -11.45
C VAL A 454 -7.71 -11.71 -12.73
N GLU A 455 -6.68 -12.56 -12.61
CA GLU A 455 -6.04 -13.24 -13.75
C GLU A 455 -6.96 -14.22 -14.47
N SER A 456 -7.73 -14.99 -13.70
CA SER A 456 -8.74 -15.93 -14.22
C SER A 456 -9.95 -15.24 -14.87
N CYS A 457 -10.04 -13.91 -14.74
CA CYS A 457 -11.01 -13.06 -15.41
C CYS A 457 -10.47 -12.46 -16.73
N SER A 458 -9.52 -13.14 -17.36
CA SER A 458 -9.24 -13.00 -18.79
C SER A 458 -10.36 -13.67 -19.60
N ASP A 459 -10.60 -13.18 -20.82
CA ASP A 459 -11.62 -13.75 -21.68
C ASP A 459 -11.34 -15.24 -21.96
N ILE A 460 -12.14 -16.12 -21.35
CA ILE A 460 -12.62 -17.32 -22.04
C ILE A 460 -13.62 -16.82 -23.08
N ASN A 461 -13.12 -16.35 -24.21
CA ASN A 461 -13.64 -16.54 -25.58
C ASN A 461 -12.89 -15.68 -26.61
#